data_AF-A0A3A9ZWK3-F1
#
_entry.id   AF-A0A3A9ZWK3-F1
#
_cell.length_a   1.000
_cell.length_b   1.000
_cell.length_c   1.000
_cell.angle_alpha   90.00
_cell.angle_beta   90.00
_cell.angle_gamma   90.00
#
_symmetry.space_group_name_H-M   'P 1'
#
loop_
_entity.id
_entity.type
_entity.pdbx_description
1 polymer ?
#
loop_
_entity_poly.entity_id
_entity_poly.type
_entity_poly.pdbx_seq_one_letter_code
_entity_poly.pdbx_strand_id
1 'polypeptide(L)' 'MHLCFLVDDLPSTYERMRDAGFGFLGRPYTFAAGEVNPADALGTQVAYFNDPDGTNLELIAPRGGFARP' A
#
# COMPACT_ATOMS: atom_id res chain seq x y z
N MET A 1 -5.75 4.35 -15.23
CA MET A 1 -5.30 2.96 -15.01
C MET A 1 -4.59 2.93 -13.66
N HIS A 2 -4.83 1.91 -12.85
CA HIS A 2 -4.26 1.79 -11.50
C HIS A 2 -3.83 0.33 -11.28
N LEU A 3 -2.61 0.13 -10.79
CA LEU A 3 -2.07 -1.20 -10.48
C LEU A 3 -1.74 -1.26 -8.99
N CYS A 4 -2.13 -2.35 -8.35
CA CYS A 4 -1.91 -2.60 -6.94
C CYS A 4 -1.07 -3.88 -6.78
N PHE A 5 0.06 -3.76 -6.09
CA PHE A 5 0.99 -4.85 -5.83
C PHE A 5 0.83 -5.34 -4.40
N LEU A 6 0.49 -6.62 -4.25
CA LEU A 6 0.48 -7.30 -2.97
C LEU A 6 1.91 -7.47 -2.44
N VAL A 7 2.14 -7.09 -1.18
CA VAL A 7 3.41 -7.27 -0.48
C VAL A 7 3.19 -7.88 0.90
N ASP A 8 4.13 -8.71 1.34
CA ASP A 8 4.06 -9.35 2.66
C ASP A 8 4.45 -8.39 3.80
N ASP A 9 5.42 -7.50 3.54
CA ASP A 9 5.96 -6.51 4.49
C ASP A 9 6.04 -5.14 3.81
N LEU A 10 5.03 -4.30 4.06
CA LEU A 10 4.98 -2.95 3.51
C LEU A 10 6.08 -2.04 4.07
N PRO A 11 6.32 -1.96 5.41
CA PRO A 11 7.41 -1.14 5.94
C PRO A 11 8.78 -1.43 5.31
N SER A 12 9.19 -2.70 5.22
CA SER A 12 10.49 -3.05 4.63
C SER A 12 10.54 -2.74 3.13
N THR A 13 9.47 -3.04 2.40
CA THR A 13 9.40 -2.76 0.96
C THR A 13 9.45 -1.25 0.68
N TYR A 14 8.72 -0.45 1.45
CA TYR A 14 8.71 1.00 1.35
C TYR A 14 10.10 1.60 1.57
N GLU A 15 10.79 1.22 2.64
CA GLU A 15 12.13 1.74 2.95
C GLU A 15 13.14 1.38 1.85
N ARG A 16 13.14 0.11 1.39
CA ARG A 16 13.98 -0.32 0.26
C ARG A 16 13.74 0.48 -1.02
N MET A 17 12.47 0.74 -1.35
CA MET A 17 12.13 1.51 -2.55
C MET A 17 12.49 2.98 -2.41
N ARG A 18 12.26 3.59 -1.24
CA ARG A 18 12.69 4.96 -0.96
C ARG A 18 14.22 5.09 -1.08
N ASP A 19 14.97 4.15 -0.51
CA ASP A 19 16.43 4.14 -0.57
C ASP A 19 16.95 3.91 -2.01
N ALA A 20 16.16 3.27 -2.86
CA ALA A 20 16.40 3.15 -4.30
C ALA A 20 15.99 4.40 -5.12
N GLY A 21 15.46 5.45 -4.47
CA GLY A 21 15.12 6.73 -5.10
C GLY A 21 13.67 6.90 -5.56
N PHE A 22 12.76 6.00 -5.16
CA PHE A 22 11.34 6.14 -5.51
C PHE A 22 10.67 7.26 -4.69
N GLY A 23 9.92 8.13 -5.39
CA GLY A 23 9.12 9.20 -4.79
C GLY A 23 7.71 8.74 -4.41
N PHE A 24 7.47 8.51 -3.12
CA PHE A 24 6.13 8.20 -2.62
C PHE A 24 5.30 9.47 -2.38
N LEU A 25 3.98 9.35 -2.56
CA LEU A 25 3.01 10.43 -2.35
C LEU A 25 2.73 10.70 -0.86
N GLY A 26 3.31 9.89 0.03
CA GLY A 26 3.17 10.00 1.48
C GLY A 26 3.92 8.88 2.20
N ARG A 27 3.80 8.87 3.53
CA ARG A 27 4.22 7.72 4.33
C ARG A 27 3.20 6.58 4.18
N PRO A 28 3.57 5.32 4.42
CA PRO A 28 2.62 4.23 4.52
C PRO A 28 1.47 4.57 5.48
N TYR A 29 0.25 4.26 5.06
CA TYR A 29 -0.96 4.48 5.83
C TYR A 29 -1.54 3.15 6.29
N THR A 30 -2.12 3.11 7.48
CA THR A 30 -2.85 1.94 8.00
C THR A 30 -4.30 2.34 8.19
N PHE A 31 -5.23 1.63 7.54
CA PHE A 31 -6.65 1.95 7.66
C PHE A 31 -7.12 1.82 9.11
N ALA A 32 -7.79 2.87 9.61
CA ALA A 32 -8.37 2.90 10.94
C ALA A 32 -9.87 2.57 10.93
N ALA A 33 -10.44 2.40 12.13
CA ALA A 33 -11.85 2.08 12.28
C ALA A 33 -12.73 3.23 11.76
N GLY A 34 -13.73 2.90 10.93
CA GLY A 34 -14.61 3.88 10.30
C GLY A 34 -14.09 4.47 8.98
N GLU A 35 -12.86 4.15 8.57
CA GLU A 35 -12.25 4.67 7.33
C GLU A 35 -12.27 3.66 6.18
N VAL A 36 -12.63 2.41 6.45
CA VAL A 36 -12.53 1.30 5.48
C VAL A 36 -13.82 0.48 5.41
N ASN A 37 -14.12 0.00 4.21
CA ASN A 37 -15.22 -0.89 3.89
C ASN A 37 -14.74 -1.94 2.85
N PRO A 38 -14.89 -3.26 3.09
CA PRO A 38 -15.45 -3.90 4.28
C PRO A 38 -14.65 -3.66 5.56
N ALA A 39 -15.32 -3.74 6.71
CA ALA A 39 -14.70 -3.57 8.02
C ALA A 39 -13.53 -4.54 8.24
N ASP A 40 -13.57 -5.71 7.60
CA ASP A 40 -12.53 -6.73 7.66
C ASP A 40 -11.16 -6.24 7.14
N ALA A 41 -11.14 -5.20 6.31
CA ALA A 41 -9.89 -4.61 5.82
C ALA A 41 -9.20 -3.69 6.84
N LEU A 42 -9.78 -3.49 8.03
CA LEU A 42 -9.17 -2.74 9.13
C LEU A 42 -7.74 -3.24 9.41
N GLY A 43 -6.79 -2.30 9.48
CA GLY A 43 -5.38 -2.62 9.68
C GLY A 43 -4.61 -2.99 8.41
N THR A 44 -5.26 -3.00 7.24
CA THR A 44 -4.55 -3.06 5.95
C THR A 44 -3.65 -1.85 5.81
N GLN A 45 -2.44 -2.07 5.31
CA GLN A 45 -1.48 -1.01 5.07
C GLN A 45 -1.32 -0.75 3.58
N VAL A 46 -1.22 0.52 3.20
CA VAL A 46 -1.07 0.97 1.81
C VAL A 46 0.00 2.04 1.67
N ALA A 47 0.65 2.10 0.51
CA ALA A 47 1.51 3.21 0.12
C ALA A 47 1.37 3.48 -1.38
N TYR A 48 1.36 4.76 -1.76
CA TYR A 48 1.14 5.19 -3.15
C TYR A 48 2.35 5.92 -3.71
N PHE A 49 2.65 5.67 -4.98
CA PHE A 49 3.70 6.33 -5.75
C PHE A 49 3.30 6.40 -7.22
N ASN A 50 4.03 7.19 -8.02
CA ASN A 50 3.83 7.24 -9.46
C ASN A 50 5.02 6.62 -10.18
N ASP A 51 4.77 5.97 -11.30
CA ASP A 51 5.82 5.62 -12.26
C ASP A 51 6.28 6.88 -13.06
N PRO A 52 7.34 6.77 -13.89
CA PRO A 52 7.83 7.90 -14.67
C PRO A 52 6.81 8.52 -15.65
N ASP A 53 5.80 7.76 -16.06
CA ASP A 53 4.74 8.20 -16.96
C ASP A 53 3.55 8.85 -16.20
N GLY A 54 3.60 8.86 -14.86
CA GLY A 54 2.58 9.42 -13.98
C GLY A 54 1.45 8.45 -13.63
N THR A 55 1.59 7.15 -13.92
CA THR A 55 0.62 6.13 -13.52
C THR A 55 0.66 5.95 -12.01
N ASN A 56 -0.51 6.02 -11.35
CA ASN A 56 -0.63 5.81 -9.91
C ASN A 56 -0.57 4.31 -9.57
N LEU A 57 0.42 3.95 -8.76
CA LEU A 57 0.71 2.60 -8.31
C LEU A 57 0.53 2.50 -6.78
N GLU A 58 0.03 1.36 -6.32
CA GLU A 58 -0.18 1.07 -4.90
C GLU A 58 0.61 -0.17 -4.48
N LEU A 59 1.20 -0.12 -3.30
CA LEU A 59 1.63 -1.30 -2.53
C LEU A 59 0.58 -1.56 -1.45
N ILE A 60 0.18 -2.82 -1.28
CA ILE A 60 -0.79 -3.23 -0.26
C ILE A 60 -0.28 -4.42 0.56
N ALA A 61 -0.36 -4.31 1.89
CA ALA A 61 -0.25 -5.43 2.83
C ALA A 61 -1.63 -5.64 3.49
N PRO A 62 -2.48 -6.50 2.92
CA PRO A 62 -3.88 -6.61 3.29
C PRO A 62 -4.10 -7.32 4.63
N ARG A 63 -5.22 -6.99 5.28
CA ARG A 63 -5.79 -7.69 6.44
C ARG A 63 -7.22 -8.16 6.15
N GLY A 64 -7.69 -9.13 6.93
CA GLY A 64 -9.04 -9.72 6.83
C GLY A 64 -9.35 -10.36 5.49
N GLY A 65 -10.53 -10.10 4.93
CA GLY A 65 -11.02 -10.74 3.69
C GLY A 65 -10.17 -10.51 2.44
N PHE A 66 -9.20 -9.59 2.48
CA PHE A 66 -8.22 -9.37 1.42
C PHE A 66 -6.90 -10.12 1.63
N ALA A 67 -6.66 -10.67 2.82
CA ALA A 67 -5.53 -11.54 3.06
C ALA A 67 -5.77 -12.88 2.34
N ARG A 68 -4.79 -13.34 1.56
CA ARG A 68 -4.86 -14.68 0.95
C ARG A 68 -4.74 -15.74 2.05
N PRO A 69 -5.39 -16.92 1.87
CA PRO A 69 -5.26 -18.05 2.79
C PRO A 69 -3.81 -18.53 2.96
#